data_AF-A0A117LKS3-F1
#
_entry.id   AF-A0A117LKS3-F1
#
_cell.length_a   1.000
_cell.length_b   1.000
_cell.length_c   1.000
_cell.angle_alpha   90.00
_cell.angle_beta   90.00
_cell.angle_gamma   90.00
#
_symmetry.space_group_name_H-M   'P 1'
#
loop_
_entity.id
_entity.type
_entity.pdbx_description
1 polymer ?
#
loop_
_entity_poly.entity_id
_entity_poly.type
_entity_poly.pdbx_seq_one_letter_code
_entity_poly.pdbx_strand_id
1 'polypeptide(L)'
;MINIIICSTVSFLVGFLIYWLYVRIKLGGLKNHIRDMLENARKEGDSIKKERILEAKDEALRIKQNAEEEYKQKLKDVREAEKEILKKESNLERRSDFLDQRYDNIQKQEDELRKKEKKLEEKVEEIENLIRQQQTKLEEIGGLSADEAKEILMNSMIEKAQRDAQVKVKEIREQALLNANKEAKKIIIEAIQRSAADHTAETTVTVVNLPNEQMKGRVIGREGRNIRHFESLTGVELIVDDTPEAVVLSGFDPIRRETARIALEKLIQDGRIHPARIEEMIEKATKEIEESI
;
A
#
# COMPACT_ATOMS: atom_id res chain seq x y z
N MET A 1 -53.39 -138.67 -98.53
CA MET A 1 -53.07 -138.56 -97.09
C MET A 1 -51.61 -138.13 -96.85
N ILE A 2 -50.63 -138.76 -97.52
CA ILE A 2 -49.18 -138.45 -97.38
C ILE A 2 -48.83 -136.97 -97.71
N ASN A 3 -49.36 -136.39 -98.79
CA ASN A 3 -49.04 -135.00 -99.19
C ASN A 3 -49.51 -133.94 -98.17
N ILE A 4 -50.61 -134.17 -97.46
CA ILE A 4 -51.14 -133.23 -96.46
C ILE A 4 -50.25 -133.20 -95.22
N ILE A 5 -49.76 -134.38 -94.79
CA ILE A 5 -48.83 -134.50 -93.67
C ILE A 5 -47.52 -133.79 -94.01
N ILE A 6 -46.99 -133.99 -95.23
CA ILE A 6 -45.78 -133.32 -95.71
C ILE A 6 -45.95 -131.78 -95.75
N CYS A 7 -47.07 -131.27 -96.25
CA CYS A 7 -47.32 -129.82 -96.24
C CYS A 7 -47.40 -129.25 -94.81
N SER A 8 -48.07 -129.95 -93.88
CA SER A 8 -48.19 -129.48 -92.50
C SER A 8 -46.85 -129.46 -91.75
N THR A 9 -45.99 -130.45 -91.98
CA THR A 9 -44.66 -130.51 -91.36
C THR A 9 -43.72 -129.47 -91.96
N VAL A 10 -43.79 -129.23 -93.27
CA VAL A 10 -43.02 -128.17 -93.94
C VAL A 10 -43.45 -126.79 -93.42
N SER A 11 -44.76 -126.50 -93.33
CA SER A 11 -45.24 -125.21 -92.80
C SER A 11 -44.85 -125.00 -91.33
N PHE A 12 -44.89 -126.05 -90.50
CA PHE A 12 -44.44 -125.97 -89.10
C PHE A 12 -42.93 -125.73 -89.00
N LEU A 13 -42.12 -126.41 -89.82
CA LEU A 13 -40.67 -126.20 -89.86
C LEU A 13 -40.31 -124.79 -90.34
N VAL A 14 -40.99 -124.29 -91.37
CA VAL A 14 -40.79 -122.91 -91.87
C VAL A 14 -41.20 -121.89 -90.81
N GLY A 15 -42.35 -122.09 -90.15
CA GLY A 15 -42.81 -121.21 -89.06
C GLY A 15 -41.85 -121.22 -87.86
N PHE A 16 -41.35 -122.39 -87.46
CA PHE A 16 -40.35 -122.53 -86.41
C PHE A 16 -39.03 -121.85 -86.81
N LEU A 17 -38.60 -121.98 -88.05
CA LEU A 17 -37.37 -121.36 -88.55
C LEU A 17 -37.49 -119.82 -88.57
N ILE A 18 -38.63 -119.28 -89.01
CA ILE A 18 -38.91 -117.83 -88.98
C ILE A 18 -38.98 -117.31 -87.54
N TYR A 19 -39.67 -118.00 -86.64
CA TYR A 19 -39.74 -117.63 -85.22
C TYR A 19 -38.36 -117.68 -84.56
N TRP A 20 -37.59 -118.73 -84.81
CA TRP A 20 -36.22 -118.87 -84.33
C TRP A 20 -35.32 -117.75 -84.85
N LEU A 21 -35.45 -117.38 -86.13
CA LEU A 21 -34.71 -116.25 -86.72
C LEU A 21 -35.12 -114.91 -86.08
N TYR A 22 -36.43 -114.67 -85.91
CA TYR A 22 -36.95 -113.45 -85.29
C TYR A 22 -36.48 -113.31 -83.84
N VAL A 23 -36.58 -114.38 -83.04
CA VAL A 23 -36.09 -114.41 -81.65
C VAL A 23 -34.58 -114.21 -81.60
N ARG A 24 -33.81 -114.84 -82.49
CA ARG A 24 -32.35 -114.68 -82.57
C ARG A 24 -31.93 -113.25 -82.95
N ILE A 25 -32.62 -112.62 -83.89
CA ILE A 25 -32.38 -111.23 -84.29
C ILE A 25 -32.76 -110.27 -83.15
N LYS A 26 -33.91 -110.48 -82.50
CA LYS A 26 -34.39 -109.62 -81.40
C LYS A 26 -33.53 -109.75 -80.14
N LEU A 27 -33.11 -110.97 -79.78
CA LEU A 27 -32.16 -111.22 -78.68
C LEU A 27 -30.77 -110.66 -79.00
N GLY A 28 -30.32 -110.75 -80.26
CA GLY A 28 -29.08 -110.14 -80.72
C GLY A 28 -29.12 -108.62 -80.61
N GLY A 29 -30.23 -108.00 -81.05
CA GLY A 29 -30.47 -106.56 -80.93
C GLY A 29 -30.52 -106.08 -79.47
N LEU A 30 -31.22 -106.80 -78.58
CA LEU A 30 -31.26 -106.48 -77.16
C LEU A 30 -29.89 -106.62 -76.49
N LYS A 31 -29.13 -107.67 -76.84
CA LYS A 31 -27.77 -107.88 -76.33
C LYS A 31 -26.81 -106.79 -76.79
N ASN A 32 -26.94 -106.32 -78.02
CA ASN A 32 -26.16 -105.18 -78.53
C ASN A 32 -26.57 -103.88 -77.83
N HIS A 33 -27.86 -103.60 -77.66
CA HIS A 33 -28.32 -102.43 -76.91
C HIS A 33 -27.85 -102.42 -75.45
N ILE A 34 -27.87 -103.57 -74.76
CA ILE A 34 -27.34 -103.67 -73.39
C ILE A 34 -25.82 -103.44 -73.39
N ARG A 35 -25.09 -103.97 -74.38
CA ARG A 35 -23.66 -103.74 -74.52
C ARG A 35 -23.35 -102.26 -74.77
N ASP A 36 -24.06 -101.62 -75.69
CA ASP A 36 -23.89 -100.20 -76.02
C ASP A 36 -24.23 -99.32 -74.82
N MET A 37 -25.30 -99.65 -74.07
CA MET A 37 -25.67 -98.96 -72.84
C MET A 37 -24.60 -99.10 -71.75
N LEU A 38 -24.05 -100.31 -71.56
CA LEU A 38 -22.95 -100.53 -70.61
C LEU A 38 -21.67 -99.83 -71.04
N GLU A 39 -21.37 -99.78 -72.33
CA GLU A 39 -20.20 -99.07 -72.86
C GLU A 39 -20.35 -97.56 -72.70
N ASN A 40 -21.53 -97.00 -72.99
CA ASN A 40 -21.83 -95.59 -72.78
C ASN A 40 -21.79 -95.21 -71.30
N ALA A 41 -22.40 -96.03 -70.42
CA ALA A 41 -22.33 -95.81 -68.97
C ALA A 41 -20.88 -95.86 -68.44
N ARG A 42 -20.02 -96.73 -69.01
CA ARG A 42 -18.59 -96.75 -68.69
C ARG A 42 -17.87 -95.50 -69.17
N LYS A 43 -18.12 -95.06 -70.42
CA LYS A 43 -17.52 -93.83 -70.97
C LYS A 43 -17.94 -92.58 -70.19
N GLU A 44 -19.22 -92.48 -69.84
CA GLU A 44 -19.75 -91.40 -69.00
C GLU A 44 -19.13 -91.45 -67.61
N GLY A 45 -19.05 -92.62 -66.97
CA GLY A 45 -18.39 -92.80 -65.69
C GLY A 45 -16.90 -92.39 -65.71
N ASP A 46 -16.17 -92.78 -66.77
CA ASP A 46 -14.78 -92.38 -66.97
C ASP A 46 -14.62 -90.89 -67.24
N SER A 47 -15.57 -90.28 -67.97
CA SER A 47 -15.61 -88.83 -68.20
C SER A 47 -15.85 -88.06 -66.91
N ILE A 48 -16.87 -88.43 -66.13
CA ILE A 48 -17.19 -87.84 -64.82
C ILE A 48 -15.99 -88.00 -63.88
N LYS A 49 -15.37 -89.19 -63.83
CA LYS A 49 -14.19 -89.40 -63.00
C LYS A 49 -13.03 -88.48 -63.40
N LYS A 50 -12.76 -88.32 -64.70
CA LYS A 50 -11.71 -87.41 -65.20
C LYS A 50 -12.03 -85.96 -64.87
N GLU A 51 -13.27 -85.53 -65.08
CA GLU A 51 -13.76 -84.18 -64.76
C GLU A 51 -13.61 -83.89 -63.26
N ARG A 52 -14.07 -84.78 -62.38
CA ARG A 52 -13.89 -84.63 -60.92
C ARG A 52 -12.43 -84.59 -60.48
N ILE A 53 -11.57 -85.39 -61.10
CA ILE A 53 -10.13 -85.35 -60.81
C ILE A 53 -9.52 -84.01 -61.28
N LEU A 54 -9.98 -83.47 -62.40
CA LEU A 54 -9.51 -82.21 -62.93
C LEU A 54 -9.99 -81.04 -62.05
N GLU A 55 -11.28 -81.00 -61.68
CA GLU A 55 -11.84 -80.05 -60.71
C GLU A 55 -11.07 -80.07 -59.39
N ALA A 56 -10.82 -81.27 -58.83
CA ALA A 56 -10.07 -81.40 -57.58
C ALA A 56 -8.62 -80.93 -57.71
N LYS A 57 -7.98 -81.15 -58.88
CA LYS A 57 -6.63 -80.64 -59.16
C LYS A 57 -6.61 -79.12 -59.29
N ASP A 58 -7.59 -78.54 -59.98
CA ASP A 58 -7.70 -77.09 -60.16
C ASP A 58 -7.98 -76.41 -58.81
N GLU A 59 -8.85 -76.99 -57.98
CA GLU A 59 -9.09 -76.48 -56.62
C GLU A 59 -7.85 -76.61 -55.74
N ALA A 60 -7.14 -77.74 -55.78
CA ALA A 60 -5.89 -77.92 -55.05
C ALA A 60 -4.81 -76.92 -55.51
N LEU A 61 -4.70 -76.64 -56.81
CA LEU A 61 -3.80 -75.62 -57.35
C LEU A 61 -4.21 -74.23 -56.87
N ARG A 62 -5.51 -73.89 -56.88
CA ARG A 62 -6.00 -72.60 -56.40
C ARG A 62 -5.75 -72.40 -54.91
N ILE A 63 -6.00 -73.41 -54.09
CA ILE A 63 -5.69 -73.38 -52.65
C ILE A 63 -4.20 -73.18 -52.43
N LYS A 64 -3.35 -73.89 -53.19
CA LYS A 64 -1.90 -73.75 -53.11
C LYS A 64 -1.44 -72.34 -53.50
N GLN A 65 -1.96 -71.78 -54.59
CA GLN A 65 -1.62 -70.43 -55.03
C GLN A 65 -2.02 -69.37 -54.01
N ASN A 66 -3.25 -69.45 -53.49
CA ASN A 66 -3.71 -68.54 -52.45
C ASN A 66 -2.84 -68.63 -51.18
N ALA A 67 -2.48 -69.85 -50.76
CA ALA A 67 -1.59 -70.05 -49.62
C ALA A 67 -0.17 -69.49 -49.86
N GLU A 68 0.37 -69.64 -51.08
CA GLU A 68 1.67 -69.06 -51.46
C GLU A 68 1.63 -67.52 -51.48
N GLU A 69 0.54 -66.93 -51.98
CA GLU A 69 0.33 -65.48 -51.98
C GLU A 69 0.19 -64.92 -50.56
N GLU A 70 -0.65 -65.53 -49.72
CA GLU A 70 -0.78 -65.16 -48.31
C GLU A 70 0.55 -65.28 -47.56
N TYR A 71 1.29 -66.37 -47.79
CA TYR A 71 2.61 -66.56 -47.20
C TYR A 71 3.59 -65.47 -47.63
N LYS A 72 3.59 -65.12 -48.93
CA LYS A 72 4.45 -64.06 -49.46
C LYS A 72 4.07 -62.69 -48.90
N GLN A 73 2.79 -62.42 -48.68
CA GLN A 73 2.34 -61.18 -48.05
C GLN A 73 2.76 -61.13 -46.59
N LYS A 74 2.49 -62.18 -45.80
CA LYS A 74 2.95 -62.29 -44.41
C LYS A 74 4.46 -62.13 -44.29
N LEU A 75 5.23 -62.71 -45.20
CA LEU A 75 6.69 -62.57 -45.20
C LEU A 75 7.14 -61.13 -45.47
N LYS A 76 6.42 -60.38 -46.31
CA LYS A 76 6.69 -58.95 -46.50
C LYS A 76 6.37 -58.15 -45.25
N ASP A 77 5.20 -58.37 -44.66
CA ASP A 77 4.74 -57.66 -43.46
C ASP A 77 5.72 -57.89 -42.29
N VAL A 78 6.19 -59.14 -42.11
CA VAL A 78 7.21 -59.48 -41.10
C VAL A 78 8.52 -58.74 -41.37
N ARG A 79 9.01 -58.72 -42.62
CA ARG A 79 10.26 -58.00 -42.97
C ARG A 79 10.14 -56.49 -42.79
N GLU A 80 8.97 -55.91 -43.03
CA GLU A 80 8.72 -54.50 -42.78
C GLU A 80 8.69 -54.20 -41.29
N ALA A 81 8.03 -55.03 -40.49
CA ALA A 81 8.04 -54.94 -39.04
C ALA A 81 9.45 -55.08 -38.45
N GLU A 82 10.26 -56.04 -38.93
CA GLU A 82 11.66 -56.21 -38.53
C GLU A 82 12.49 -54.96 -38.83
N LYS A 83 12.34 -54.36 -40.02
CA LYS A 83 13.03 -53.11 -40.37
C LYS A 83 12.65 -51.96 -39.46
N GLU A 84 11.37 -51.82 -39.12
CA GLU A 84 10.91 -50.77 -38.20
C GLU A 84 11.40 -51.01 -36.77
N ILE A 85 11.47 -52.26 -36.32
CA ILE A 85 12.07 -52.63 -35.03
C ILE A 85 13.56 -52.26 -35.01
N LEU A 86 14.34 -52.66 -36.02
CA LEU A 86 15.76 -52.33 -36.11
C LEU A 86 16.03 -50.82 -36.12
N LYS A 87 15.20 -50.04 -36.82
CA LYS A 87 15.28 -48.57 -36.77
C LYS A 87 15.02 -48.03 -35.38
N LYS A 88 14.01 -48.55 -34.67
CA LYS A 88 13.69 -48.13 -33.30
C LYS A 88 14.82 -48.51 -32.34
N GLU A 89 15.38 -49.71 -32.45
CA GLU A 89 16.52 -50.16 -31.65
C GLU A 89 17.73 -49.25 -31.87
N SER A 90 18.10 -48.97 -33.13
CA SER A 90 19.22 -48.05 -33.42
C SER A 90 18.97 -46.63 -32.88
N ASN A 91 17.74 -46.13 -32.93
CA ASN A 91 17.40 -44.83 -32.35
C ASN A 91 17.46 -44.84 -30.82
N LEU A 92 17.05 -45.94 -30.18
CA LEU A 92 17.14 -46.10 -28.73
C LEU A 92 18.59 -46.20 -28.27
N GLU A 93 19.43 -46.93 -28.99
CA GLU A 93 20.88 -47.05 -28.72
C GLU A 93 21.56 -45.67 -28.79
N ARG A 94 21.35 -44.92 -29.88
CA ARG A 94 21.87 -43.55 -30.00
C ARG A 94 21.40 -42.62 -28.88
N ARG A 95 20.14 -42.78 -28.44
CA ARG A 95 19.59 -41.99 -27.34
C ARG A 95 20.23 -42.41 -26.01
N SER A 96 20.50 -43.70 -25.80
CA SER A 96 21.22 -44.20 -24.63
C SER A 96 22.62 -43.61 -24.58
N ASP A 97 23.39 -43.72 -25.66
CA ASP A 97 24.75 -43.17 -25.74
C ASP A 97 24.77 -41.66 -25.44
N PHE A 98 23.80 -40.92 -25.97
CA PHE A 98 23.66 -39.49 -25.71
C PHE A 98 23.35 -39.20 -24.24
N LEU A 99 22.50 -40.00 -23.60
CA LEU A 99 22.17 -39.86 -22.18
C LEU A 99 23.36 -40.20 -21.30
N ASP A 100 24.12 -41.24 -21.63
CA ASP A 100 25.33 -41.62 -20.89
C ASP A 100 26.40 -40.52 -20.99
N GLN A 101 26.63 -39.95 -22.19
CA GLN A 101 27.51 -38.79 -22.35
C GLN A 101 27.04 -37.57 -21.55
N ARG A 102 25.72 -37.32 -21.48
CA ARG A 102 25.17 -36.22 -20.68
C ARG A 102 25.38 -36.48 -19.20
N TYR A 103 25.17 -37.70 -18.74
CA TYR A 103 25.37 -38.11 -17.36
C TYR A 103 26.83 -37.91 -16.94
N ASP A 104 27.78 -38.40 -17.73
CA ASP A 104 29.21 -38.21 -17.47
C ASP A 104 29.62 -36.73 -17.39
N ASN A 105 29.06 -35.89 -18.26
CA ASN A 105 29.32 -34.45 -18.24
C ASN A 105 28.76 -33.79 -16.98
N ILE A 106 27.55 -34.15 -16.57
CA ILE A 106 26.93 -33.64 -15.33
C ILE A 106 27.76 -34.07 -14.12
N GLN A 107 28.19 -35.34 -14.06
CA GLN A 107 29.00 -35.84 -12.96
C GLN A 107 30.35 -35.10 -12.86
N LYS A 108 31.02 -34.84 -13.99
CA LYS A 108 32.24 -34.02 -14.01
C LYS A 108 31.99 -32.59 -13.51
N GLN A 109 30.89 -31.97 -13.93
CA GLN A 109 30.52 -30.63 -13.47
C GLN A 109 30.21 -30.61 -11.96
N GLU A 110 29.55 -31.64 -11.44
CA GLU A 110 29.27 -31.78 -10.01
C GLU A 110 30.56 -31.92 -9.21
N ASP A 111 31.50 -32.76 -9.66
CA ASP A 111 32.81 -32.92 -9.03
C ASP A 111 33.63 -31.62 -9.06
N GLU A 112 33.59 -30.87 -10.16
CA GLU A 112 34.23 -29.56 -10.25
C GLU A 112 33.60 -28.53 -9.30
N LEU A 113 32.27 -28.52 -9.18
CA LEU A 113 31.55 -27.65 -8.26
C LEU A 113 31.89 -27.98 -6.81
N ARG A 114 31.85 -29.25 -6.41
CA ARG A 114 32.23 -29.70 -5.06
C ARG A 114 33.67 -29.29 -4.72
N LYS A 115 34.60 -29.39 -5.67
CA LYS A 115 35.99 -28.92 -5.49
C LYS A 115 36.06 -27.40 -5.30
N LYS A 116 35.23 -26.62 -6.00
CA LYS A 116 35.17 -25.16 -5.85
C LYS A 116 34.53 -24.76 -4.52
N GLU A 117 33.47 -25.44 -4.10
CA GLU A 117 32.81 -25.23 -2.80
C GLU A 117 33.80 -25.47 -1.66
N LYS A 118 34.51 -26.60 -1.67
CA LYS A 118 35.53 -26.88 -0.65
C LYS A 118 36.64 -25.82 -0.61
N LYS A 119 37.13 -25.38 -1.77
CA LYS A 119 38.11 -24.28 -1.85
C LYS A 119 37.57 -22.95 -1.34
N LEU A 120 36.27 -22.71 -1.53
CA LEU A 120 35.62 -21.50 -1.05
C LEU A 120 35.50 -21.53 0.47
N GLU A 121 35.11 -22.67 1.05
CA GLU A 121 35.07 -22.89 2.50
C GLU A 121 36.45 -22.69 3.13
N GLU A 122 37.50 -23.29 2.57
CA GLU A 122 38.89 -23.11 3.03
C GLU A 122 39.31 -21.62 3.01
N LYS A 123 38.91 -20.87 1.97
CA LYS A 123 39.20 -19.43 1.87
C LYS A 123 38.40 -18.60 2.87
N VAL A 124 37.14 -18.96 3.14
CA VAL A 124 36.32 -18.26 4.14
C VAL A 124 36.97 -18.42 5.51
N GLU A 125 37.39 -19.64 5.87
CA GLU A 125 38.09 -19.90 7.12
C GLU A 125 39.43 -19.14 7.22
N GLU A 126 40.20 -19.10 6.13
CA GLU A 126 41.45 -18.31 6.05
C GLU A 126 41.18 -16.81 6.28
N ILE A 127 40.16 -16.25 5.63
CA ILE A 127 39.77 -14.84 5.78
C ILE A 127 39.34 -14.54 7.21
N GLU A 128 38.51 -15.40 7.82
CA GLU A 128 38.08 -15.22 9.22
C GLU A 128 39.27 -15.25 10.20
N ASN A 129 40.25 -16.12 9.94
CA ASN A 129 41.48 -16.17 10.73
C ASN A 129 42.34 -14.92 10.52
N LEU A 130 42.48 -14.42 9.29
CA LEU A 130 43.19 -13.18 8.99
C LEU A 130 42.53 -11.96 9.65
N ILE A 131 41.20 -11.88 9.65
CA ILE A 131 40.44 -10.81 10.33
C ILE A 131 40.74 -10.85 11.83
N ARG A 132 40.67 -12.04 12.45
CA ARG A 132 41.01 -12.21 13.88
C ARG A 132 42.45 -11.77 14.18
N GLN A 133 43.42 -12.19 13.36
CA GLN A 133 44.82 -11.78 13.52
C GLN A 133 45.00 -10.27 13.36
N GLN A 134 44.30 -9.64 12.40
CA GLN A 134 44.33 -8.19 12.23
C GLN A 134 43.75 -7.45 13.42
N GLN A 135 42.62 -7.93 13.97
CA GLN A 135 42.05 -7.36 15.19
C GLN A 135 43.03 -7.43 16.36
N THR A 136 43.63 -8.60 16.61
CA THR A 136 44.61 -8.75 17.70
C THR A 136 45.81 -7.84 17.51
N LYS A 137 46.35 -7.72 16.28
CA LYS A 137 47.46 -6.79 16.01
C LYS A 137 47.06 -5.32 16.15
N LEU A 138 45.84 -4.94 15.77
CA LEU A 138 45.34 -3.57 15.95
C LEU A 138 45.16 -3.25 17.43
N GLU A 139 44.69 -4.20 18.24
CA GLU A 139 44.62 -4.08 19.70
C GLU A 139 46.02 -3.92 20.31
N GLU A 140 47.00 -4.73 19.86
CA GLU A 140 48.40 -4.61 20.30
C GLU A 140 49.04 -3.27 19.93
N ILE A 141 48.85 -2.79 18.68
CA ILE A 141 49.43 -1.52 18.19
C ILE A 141 48.71 -0.31 18.78
N GLY A 142 47.39 -0.40 18.97
CA GLY A 142 46.57 0.66 19.55
C GLY A 142 46.80 0.86 21.04
N GLY A 143 47.40 -0.12 21.73
CA GLY A 143 47.63 -0.09 23.18
C GLY A 143 46.35 -0.04 24.00
N LEU A 144 45.21 -0.27 23.35
CA LEU A 144 43.85 -0.24 23.88
C LEU A 144 43.09 -1.38 23.20
N SER A 145 42.43 -2.22 23.99
CA SER A 145 41.48 -3.20 23.48
C SER A 145 40.29 -2.51 22.79
N ALA A 146 39.61 -3.22 21.89
CA ALA A 146 38.43 -2.68 21.21
C ALA A 146 37.34 -2.19 22.20
N ASP A 147 37.23 -2.84 23.36
CA ASP A 147 36.30 -2.45 24.42
C ASP A 147 36.76 -1.18 25.15
N GLU A 148 38.06 -1.03 25.44
CA GLU A 148 38.61 0.19 26.06
C GLU A 148 38.49 1.41 25.10
N ALA A 149 38.75 1.22 23.80
CA ALA A 149 38.58 2.28 22.81
C ALA A 149 37.11 2.74 22.70
N LYS A 150 36.17 1.79 22.78
CA LYS A 150 34.74 2.07 22.79
C LYS A 150 34.32 2.83 24.06
N GLU A 151 34.87 2.46 25.20
CA GLU A 151 34.60 3.11 26.49
C GLU A 151 35.11 4.57 26.51
N ILE A 152 36.33 4.81 26.03
CA ILE A 152 36.91 6.16 25.92
C ILE A 152 36.06 7.04 24.98
N LEU A 153 35.65 6.51 23.84
CA LEU A 153 34.81 7.23 22.89
C LEU A 153 33.46 7.60 23.53
N MET A 154 32.83 6.66 24.22
CA MET A 154 31.55 6.86 24.90
C MET A 154 31.67 7.96 25.97
N ASN A 155 32.72 7.91 26.79
CA ASN A 155 32.98 8.92 27.82
C ASN A 155 33.20 10.31 27.20
N SER A 156 33.92 10.41 26.08
CA SER A 156 34.12 11.70 25.40
C SER A 156 32.82 12.29 24.84
N MET A 157 31.89 11.45 24.34
CA MET A 157 30.60 11.90 23.86
C MET A 157 29.71 12.40 25.01
N ILE A 158 29.73 11.71 26.15
CA ILE A 158 28.98 12.12 27.35
C ILE A 158 29.46 13.49 27.83
N GLU A 159 30.78 13.70 27.94
CA GLU A 159 31.33 15.01 28.35
C GLU A 159 31.00 16.14 27.37
N LYS A 160 30.98 15.85 26.07
CA LYS A 160 30.60 16.83 25.04
C LYS A 160 29.12 17.19 25.16
N ALA A 161 28.24 16.20 25.29
CA ALA A 161 26.81 16.42 25.47
C ALA A 161 26.51 17.23 26.74
N GLN A 162 27.22 16.98 27.84
CA GLN A 162 27.07 17.76 29.07
C GLN A 162 27.49 19.23 28.88
N ARG A 163 28.60 19.49 28.18
CA ARG A 163 29.04 20.87 27.86
C ARG A 163 28.03 21.60 26.99
N ASP A 164 27.55 20.95 25.93
CA ASP A 164 26.56 21.55 25.02
C ASP A 164 25.25 21.85 25.76
N ALA A 165 24.81 20.95 26.65
CA ALA A 165 23.66 21.17 27.50
C ALA A 165 23.84 22.38 28.44
N GLN A 166 25.01 22.55 29.05
CA GLN A 166 25.29 23.72 29.91
C GLN A 166 25.24 25.04 29.13
N VAL A 167 25.80 25.07 27.91
CA VAL A 167 25.73 26.24 27.04
C VAL A 167 24.27 26.56 26.72
N LYS A 168 23.47 25.54 26.37
CA LYS A 168 22.05 25.72 26.05
C LYS A 168 21.24 26.26 27.23
N VAL A 169 21.50 25.74 28.43
CA VAL A 169 20.85 26.22 29.67
C VAL A 169 21.19 27.69 29.92
N LYS A 170 22.45 28.10 29.69
CA LYS A 170 22.87 29.49 29.83
C LYS A 170 22.16 30.40 28.83
N GLU A 171 22.10 30.02 27.55
CA GLU A 171 21.36 30.76 26.51
C GLU A 171 19.88 30.94 26.88
N ILE A 172 19.21 29.85 27.28
CA ILE A 172 17.79 29.90 27.68
C ILE A 172 17.59 30.88 28.84
N ARG A 173 18.49 30.87 29.82
CA ARG A 173 18.41 31.77 30.99
C ARG A 173 18.62 33.23 30.60
N GLU A 174 19.58 33.53 29.75
CA GLU A 174 19.82 34.89 29.25
C GLU A 174 18.62 35.41 28.44
N GLN A 175 18.04 34.55 27.60
CA GLN A 175 16.88 34.90 26.79
C GLN A 175 15.62 35.11 27.63
N ALA A 176 15.43 34.30 28.68
CA ALA A 176 14.37 34.51 29.65
C ALA A 176 14.53 35.86 30.39
N LEU A 177 15.74 36.23 30.80
CA LEU A 177 16.05 37.53 31.42
C LEU A 177 15.77 38.71 30.48
N LEU A 178 16.17 38.61 29.20
CA LEU A 178 15.89 39.64 28.20
C LEU A 178 14.39 39.82 27.98
N ASN A 179 13.64 38.72 27.85
CA ASN A 179 12.20 38.74 27.68
C ASN A 179 11.49 39.33 28.91
N ALA A 180 11.91 38.92 30.12
CA ALA A 180 11.37 39.44 31.37
C ALA A 180 11.57 40.97 31.48
N ASN A 181 12.76 41.47 31.15
CA ASN A 181 13.03 42.91 31.14
C ASN A 181 12.18 43.67 30.11
N LYS A 182 11.97 43.09 28.92
CA LYS A 182 11.13 43.68 27.89
C LYS A 182 9.67 43.78 28.35
N GLU A 183 9.15 42.72 28.95
CA GLU A 183 7.78 42.69 29.46
C GLU A 183 7.58 43.63 30.64
N ALA A 184 8.55 43.69 31.57
CA ALA A 184 8.50 44.64 32.70
C ALA A 184 8.43 46.09 32.21
N LYS A 185 9.23 46.46 31.21
CA LYS A 185 9.18 47.80 30.60
C LYS A 185 7.82 48.09 29.96
N LYS A 186 7.24 47.12 29.27
CA LYS A 186 5.91 47.25 28.65
C LYS A 186 4.83 47.51 29.69
N ILE A 187 4.82 46.75 30.79
CA ILE A 187 3.86 46.92 31.90
C ILE A 187 3.98 48.33 32.51
N ILE A 188 5.21 48.81 32.73
CA ILE A 188 5.44 50.17 33.27
C ILE A 188 4.90 51.24 32.32
N ILE A 189 5.15 51.12 31.01
CA ILE A 189 4.63 52.06 30.01
C ILE A 189 3.10 52.08 30.01
N GLU A 190 2.46 50.90 30.04
CA GLU A 190 1.00 50.79 30.09
C GLU A 190 0.39 51.38 31.38
N ALA A 191 1.10 51.28 32.51
CA ALA A 191 0.69 51.88 33.77
C ALA A 191 0.79 53.43 33.71
N ILE A 192 1.88 53.97 33.17
CA ILE A 192 2.05 55.42 32.98
C ILE A 192 0.97 55.97 32.05
N GLN A 193 0.69 55.30 30.93
CA GLN A 193 -0.33 55.72 29.98
C GLN A 193 -1.74 55.73 30.60
N ARG A 194 -2.04 54.81 31.51
CA ARG A 194 -3.32 54.80 32.26
C ARG A 194 -3.40 55.91 33.30
N SER A 195 -2.31 56.21 34.01
CA SER A 195 -2.32 57.23 35.07
C SER A 195 -2.39 58.68 34.55
N ALA A 196 -2.01 58.95 33.30
CA ALA A 196 -1.97 60.31 32.75
C ALA A 196 -3.34 60.86 32.26
N ALA A 197 -4.35 60.00 32.09
CA ALA A 197 -5.65 60.39 31.53
C ALA A 197 -6.64 60.93 32.59
N ASP A 198 -6.43 60.67 33.88
CA ASP A 198 -7.43 60.95 34.93
C ASP A 198 -7.14 62.17 35.83
N HIS A 199 -6.08 62.98 35.59
CA HIS A 199 -5.64 64.03 36.55
C HIS A 199 -5.67 65.49 36.05
N THR A 200 -6.52 65.84 35.07
CA THR A 200 -6.59 67.23 34.56
C THR A 200 -7.96 67.91 34.64
N ALA A 201 -9.00 67.26 35.17
CA ALA A 201 -10.35 67.84 35.23
C ALA A 201 -10.86 68.23 36.64
N GLU A 202 -10.25 67.80 37.74
CA GLU A 202 -10.82 67.98 39.09
C GLU A 202 -10.16 69.06 39.96
N THR A 203 -9.06 69.69 39.53
CA THR A 203 -8.21 70.47 40.46
C THR A 203 -8.32 72.00 40.31
N THR A 204 -9.25 72.61 39.56
CA THR A 204 -9.18 74.08 39.27
C THR A 204 -10.31 74.95 39.82
N VAL A 205 -11.40 74.38 40.34
CA VAL A 205 -12.56 75.14 40.86
C VAL A 205 -13.03 74.59 42.20
N THR A 206 -13.48 75.47 43.11
CA THR A 206 -14.04 75.10 44.41
C THR A 206 -15.35 75.87 44.63
N VAL A 207 -16.44 75.17 44.97
CA VAL A 207 -17.76 75.79 45.16
C VAL A 207 -18.00 76.07 46.64
N VAL A 208 -18.47 77.28 46.97
CA VAL A 208 -18.84 77.69 48.33
C VAL A 208 -20.32 78.05 48.38
N ASN A 209 -21.05 77.43 49.30
CA ASN A 209 -22.49 77.66 49.46
C ASN A 209 -22.75 78.86 50.39
N LEU A 210 -23.68 79.71 49.99
CA LEU A 210 -24.14 80.88 50.73
C LEU A 210 -25.50 80.60 51.39
N PRO A 211 -25.71 81.01 52.64
CA PRO A 211 -26.94 80.69 53.38
C PRO A 211 -28.19 81.43 52.89
N ASN A 212 -28.05 82.53 52.13
CA ASN A 212 -29.15 83.23 51.46
C ASN A 212 -28.62 84.22 50.41
N GLU A 213 -29.51 84.70 49.55
CA GLU A 213 -29.19 85.68 48.49
C GLU A 213 -28.76 87.05 49.04
N GLN A 214 -29.21 87.41 50.25
CA GLN A 214 -28.76 88.63 50.93
C GLN A 214 -27.25 88.58 51.24
N MET A 215 -26.71 87.41 51.60
CA MET A 215 -25.27 87.22 51.80
C MET A 215 -24.50 87.32 50.48
N LYS A 216 -25.06 86.82 49.37
CA LYS A 216 -24.49 86.99 48.01
C LYS A 216 -24.31 88.47 47.68
N GLY A 217 -25.33 89.29 47.94
CA GLY A 217 -25.26 90.75 47.77
C GLY A 217 -24.20 91.44 48.62
N ARG A 218 -23.93 90.94 49.84
CA ARG A 218 -22.90 91.49 50.74
C ARG A 218 -21.49 91.06 50.37
N VAL A 219 -21.32 89.83 49.87
CA VAL A 219 -20.06 89.35 49.29
C VAL A 219 -19.69 90.22 48.09
N ILE A 220 -20.65 90.52 47.20
CA ILE A 220 -20.46 91.46 46.07
C ILE A 220 -20.11 92.88 46.57
N GLY A 221 -20.91 93.42 47.48
CA GLY A 221 -20.78 94.81 47.94
C GLY A 221 -21.26 95.83 46.90
N ARG A 222 -21.49 97.08 47.31
CA ARG A 222 -21.91 98.16 46.40
C ARG A 222 -20.84 98.33 45.31
N GLU A 223 -21.25 98.21 44.04
CA GLU A 223 -20.38 98.26 42.84
C GLU A 223 -19.28 97.17 42.78
N GLY A 224 -19.48 96.03 43.43
CA GLY A 224 -18.49 94.94 43.42
C GLY A 224 -17.25 95.20 44.28
N ARG A 225 -17.30 96.23 45.15
CA ARG A 225 -16.16 96.67 45.97
C ARG A 225 -15.59 95.54 46.83
N ASN A 226 -16.44 94.69 47.38
CA ASN A 226 -15.99 93.64 48.30
C ASN A 226 -15.37 92.46 47.53
N ILE A 227 -15.99 92.02 46.42
CA ILE A 227 -15.41 90.96 45.56
C ILE A 227 -14.05 91.36 45.04
N ARG A 228 -13.92 92.54 44.43
CA ARG A 228 -12.63 92.97 43.87
C ARG A 228 -11.54 93.10 44.94
N HIS A 229 -11.90 93.55 46.14
CA HIS A 229 -10.96 93.63 47.26
C HIS A 229 -10.52 92.24 47.73
N PHE A 230 -11.47 91.30 47.82
CA PHE A 230 -11.20 89.90 48.17
C PHE A 230 -10.32 89.21 47.12
N GLU A 231 -10.64 89.35 45.83
CA GLU A 231 -9.87 88.79 44.71
C GLU A 231 -8.46 89.38 44.63
N SER A 232 -8.31 90.69 44.84
CA SER A 232 -7.00 91.35 44.84
C SER A 232 -6.08 90.85 45.96
N LEU A 233 -6.64 90.48 47.11
CA LEU A 233 -5.86 90.01 48.26
C LEU A 233 -5.54 88.52 48.19
N THR A 234 -6.50 87.69 47.77
CA THR A 234 -6.33 86.23 47.67
C THR A 234 -5.66 85.80 46.36
N GLY A 235 -5.80 86.59 45.30
CA GLY A 235 -5.37 86.23 43.94
C GLY A 235 -6.21 85.10 43.33
N VAL A 236 -7.43 84.88 43.83
CA VAL A 236 -8.39 83.87 43.37
C VAL A 236 -9.63 84.59 42.86
N GLU A 237 -10.13 84.20 41.69
CA GLU A 237 -11.31 84.83 41.07
C GLU A 237 -12.59 84.25 41.68
N LEU A 238 -13.52 85.13 42.02
CA LEU A 238 -14.80 84.77 42.62
C LEU A 238 -15.92 84.94 41.59
N ILE A 239 -16.30 83.83 40.96
CA ILE A 239 -17.32 83.79 39.91
C ILE A 239 -18.70 83.70 40.56
N VAL A 240 -19.50 84.72 40.32
CA VAL A 240 -20.90 84.81 40.76
C VAL A 240 -21.80 84.61 39.55
N ASP A 241 -22.43 83.44 39.46
CA ASP A 241 -23.33 83.06 38.35
C ASP A 241 -24.81 83.09 38.78
N ASP A 242 -25.74 82.79 37.86
CA ASP A 242 -27.20 82.72 38.07
C ASP A 242 -27.63 81.59 39.02
N THR A 243 -26.70 80.77 39.50
CA THR A 243 -26.96 79.74 40.52
C THR A 243 -27.35 80.41 41.85
N PRO A 244 -28.57 80.16 42.37
CA PRO A 244 -28.96 80.67 43.68
C PRO A 244 -28.09 80.02 44.77
N GLU A 245 -27.76 80.80 45.81
CA GLU A 245 -27.12 80.30 47.04
C GLU A 245 -25.71 79.67 46.89
N ALA A 246 -24.98 79.92 45.80
CA ALA A 246 -23.59 79.48 45.66
C ALA A 246 -22.69 80.47 44.91
N VAL A 247 -21.40 80.42 45.21
CA VAL A 247 -20.35 81.20 44.54
C VAL A 247 -19.15 80.29 44.28
N VAL A 248 -18.50 80.46 43.13
CA VAL A 248 -17.40 79.59 42.69
C VAL A 248 -16.07 80.32 42.82
N LEU A 249 -15.12 79.71 43.52
CA LEU A 249 -13.73 80.15 43.58
C LEU A 249 -12.94 79.45 42.46
N SER A 250 -12.37 80.24 41.55
CA SER A 250 -11.53 79.75 40.45
C SER A 250 -10.10 80.22 40.63
N GLY A 251 -9.14 79.28 40.63
CA GLY A 251 -7.74 79.61 40.81
C GLY A 251 -6.84 78.39 40.63
N PHE A 252 -5.70 78.60 39.96
CA PHE A 252 -4.74 77.54 39.63
C PHE A 252 -3.89 77.10 40.84
N ASP A 253 -3.76 77.94 41.86
CA ASP A 253 -3.01 77.63 43.07
C ASP A 253 -3.95 76.99 44.13
N PRO A 254 -3.73 75.71 44.51
CA PRO A 254 -4.59 75.01 45.47
C PRO A 254 -4.51 75.63 46.88
N ILE A 255 -3.37 76.16 47.29
CA ILE A 255 -3.19 76.75 48.63
C ILE A 255 -3.99 78.04 48.71
N ARG A 256 -3.84 78.93 47.73
CA ARG A 256 -4.57 80.21 47.70
C ARG A 256 -6.07 80.02 47.62
N ARG A 257 -6.53 79.04 46.84
CA ARG A 257 -7.96 78.74 46.69
C ARG A 257 -8.55 78.19 47.99
N GLU A 258 -7.81 77.38 48.72
CA GLU A 258 -8.23 76.92 50.03
C GLU A 258 -8.24 78.07 51.05
N THR A 259 -7.25 78.97 51.00
CA THR A 259 -7.25 80.19 51.84
C THR A 259 -8.47 81.03 51.57
N ALA A 260 -8.81 81.24 50.30
CA ALA A 260 -9.99 81.96 49.89
C ALA A 260 -11.29 81.28 50.36
N ARG A 261 -11.38 79.94 50.27
CA ARG A 261 -12.54 79.18 50.75
C ARG A 261 -12.79 79.41 52.24
N ILE A 262 -11.76 79.22 53.06
CA ILE A 262 -11.85 79.38 54.51
C ILE A 262 -12.14 80.83 54.89
N ALA A 263 -11.47 81.79 54.25
CA ALA A 263 -11.72 83.22 54.49
C ALA A 263 -13.17 83.60 54.17
N LEU A 264 -13.72 83.09 53.06
CA LEU A 264 -15.09 83.36 52.65
C LEU A 264 -16.10 82.73 53.62
N GLU A 265 -15.89 81.48 54.04
CA GLU A 265 -16.74 80.80 55.05
C GLU A 265 -16.76 81.56 56.38
N LYS A 266 -15.61 82.04 56.86
CA LYS A 266 -15.53 82.86 58.07
C LYS A 266 -16.25 84.20 57.93
N LEU A 267 -16.11 84.87 56.79
CA LEU A 267 -16.83 86.12 56.50
C LEU A 267 -18.34 85.90 56.47
N ILE A 268 -18.80 84.75 55.96
CA ILE A 268 -20.20 84.36 55.95
C ILE A 268 -20.71 84.14 57.38
N GLN A 269 -19.96 83.40 58.20
CA GLN A 269 -20.31 83.13 59.59
C GLN A 269 -20.37 84.41 60.45
N ASP A 270 -19.42 85.33 60.26
CA ASP A 270 -19.40 86.62 60.97
C ASP A 270 -20.52 87.55 60.50
N GLY A 271 -21.00 87.37 59.27
CA GLY A 271 -22.11 88.13 58.73
C GLY A 271 -21.81 89.63 58.61
N ARG A 272 -20.54 90.05 58.50
CA ARG A 272 -20.12 91.45 58.24
C ARG A 272 -19.01 91.47 57.20
N ILE A 273 -19.31 91.98 56.01
CA ILE A 273 -18.38 91.97 54.87
C ILE A 273 -18.09 93.40 54.45
N HIS A 274 -16.90 93.90 54.81
CA HIS A 274 -16.33 95.18 54.40
C HIS A 274 -14.80 95.07 54.31
N PRO A 275 -14.09 95.95 53.57
CA PRO A 275 -12.67 95.78 53.23
C PRO A 275 -11.74 95.43 54.41
N ALA A 276 -11.83 96.18 55.52
CA ALA A 276 -10.99 95.91 56.70
C ALA A 276 -11.21 94.52 57.33
N ARG A 277 -12.43 93.97 57.25
CA ARG A 277 -12.74 92.65 57.80
C ARG A 277 -12.33 91.53 56.86
N ILE A 278 -12.39 91.79 55.55
CA ILE A 278 -11.90 90.87 54.52
C ILE A 278 -10.39 90.63 54.73
N GLU A 279 -9.61 91.69 54.92
CA GLU A 279 -8.17 91.61 55.20
C GLU A 279 -7.89 90.75 56.45
N GLU A 280 -8.59 91.02 57.55
CA GLU A 280 -8.41 90.28 58.81
C GLU A 280 -8.78 88.80 58.67
N MET A 281 -9.86 88.48 57.95
CA MET A 281 -10.30 87.09 57.75
C MET A 281 -9.37 86.32 56.82
N ILE A 282 -8.82 86.97 55.80
CA ILE A 282 -7.80 86.38 54.94
C ILE A 282 -6.53 86.10 55.76
N GLU A 283 -6.04 87.05 56.57
CA GLU A 283 -4.85 86.82 57.41
C GLU A 283 -5.05 85.65 58.40
N LYS A 284 -6.24 85.56 59.00
CA LYS A 284 -6.60 84.43 59.87
C LYS A 284 -6.70 83.10 59.12
N ALA A 285 -7.22 83.10 57.90
CA ALA A 285 -7.30 81.91 57.07
C ALA A 285 -5.91 81.47 56.59
N THR A 286 -5.02 82.41 56.27
CA THR A 286 -3.62 82.11 55.89
C THR A 286 -2.89 81.45 57.06
N LYS A 287 -3.01 81.99 58.28
CA LYS A 287 -2.39 81.37 59.48
C LYS A 287 -2.94 79.97 59.76
N GLU A 288 -4.25 79.77 59.64
CA GLU A 288 -4.87 78.44 59.84
C GLU A 288 -4.36 77.44 58.80
N ILE A 289 -4.20 77.88 57.55
CA ILE A 289 -3.64 77.02 56.52
C ILE A 289 -2.17 76.71 56.79
N GLU A 290 -1.35 77.69 57.17
CA GLU A 290 0.05 77.48 57.58
C GLU A 290 0.19 76.56 58.80
N GLU A 291 -0.78 76.53 59.71
CA GLU A 291 -0.81 75.61 60.86
C GLU A 291 -1.34 74.21 60.49
N SER A 292 -2.12 74.10 59.40
CA SER A 292 -2.72 72.84 58.92
C SER A 292 -1.90 72.12 57.83
N ILE A 293 -0.90 72.79 57.27
CA ILE A 293 0.10 72.27 56.32
C ILE A 293 1.27 71.64 57.10
#